data_AF-A0A517Q8U8-F1
#
_entry.id   AF-A0A517Q8U8-F1
#
_cell.length_a   1.000
_cell.length_b   1.000
_cell.length_c   1.000
_cell.angle_alpha   90.00
_cell.angle_beta   90.00
_cell.angle_gamma   90.00
#
_symmetry.space_group_name_H-M   'P 1'
#
loop_
_entity.id
_entity.type
_entity.pdbx_description
1 polymer ?
#
loop_
_entity_poly.entity_id
_entity_poly.type
_entity_poly.pdbx_seq_one_letter_code
_entity_poly.pdbx_strand_id
1 'polypeptide(L)'
;MYQKTLRFNQQTPNHLPNELAALGNRLQALDHPDQQNLLDSYHKVVTYSRQRVKIVNLMSDTLAQLRLDVKYLLFDLEVTQAERDSAIAQLKELQ
;
A
#
# COMPACT_ATOMS: atom_id res chain seq x y z
N MET A 1 -0.31 21.70 -7.00
CA MET A 1 0.56 21.42 -5.83
C MET A 1 0.83 19.92 -5.76
N TYR A 2 2.01 19.46 -6.18
CA TYR A 2 2.35 18.04 -6.19
C TYR A 2 2.59 17.56 -4.76
N GLN A 3 1.58 16.93 -4.15
CA GLN A 3 1.75 16.25 -2.87
C GLN A 3 2.72 15.09 -3.06
N LYS A 4 3.91 15.25 -2.50
CA LYS A 4 4.91 14.21 -2.23
C LYS A 4 4.17 12.99 -1.67
N THR A 5 3.93 12.00 -2.52
CA THR A 5 3.40 10.71 -2.09
C THR A 5 4.32 10.20 -1.00
N LEU A 6 3.78 10.02 0.20
CA LEU A 6 4.32 9.12 1.21
C LEU A 6 4.35 7.74 0.55
N ARG A 7 5.42 7.47 -0.21
CA ARG A 7 5.77 6.11 -0.59
C ARG A 7 6.22 5.47 0.71
N PHE A 8 5.27 4.86 1.41
CA PHE A 8 5.61 3.87 2.41
C PHE A 8 6.62 2.94 1.74
N ASN A 9 7.79 2.82 2.34
CA ASN A 9 8.92 2.08 1.80
C ASN A 9 8.43 0.70 1.31
N GLN A 10 8.19 0.57 0.00
CA GLN A 10 7.59 -0.62 -0.59
C GLN A 10 8.68 -1.67 -0.66
N GLN A 11 8.90 -2.34 0.48
CA GLN A 11 9.72 -3.53 0.50
C GLN A 11 9.12 -4.52 -0.49
N THR A 12 9.97 -5.13 -1.31
CA THR A 12 9.48 -6.10 -2.27
C THR A 12 9.04 -7.35 -1.51
N PRO A 13 7.89 -7.97 -1.87
CA PRO A 13 7.36 -9.15 -1.18
C PRO A 13 8.33 -10.32 -1.04
N ASN A 14 9.31 -10.41 -1.95
CA ASN A 14 10.31 -11.47 -1.97
C ASN A 14 11.59 -11.09 -1.23
N HIS A 15 11.77 -9.82 -0.88
CA HIS A 15 12.91 -9.38 -0.09
C HIS A 15 12.77 -9.91 1.33
N LEU A 16 13.73 -10.74 1.72
CA LEU A 16 13.92 -11.16 3.09
C LEU A 16 14.88 -10.17 3.76
N PRO A 17 14.52 -9.54 4.88
CA PRO A 17 15.45 -8.74 5.67
C PRO A 17 16.75 -9.49 5.95
N ASN A 18 17.87 -8.79 5.86
CA ASN A 18 19.20 -9.38 6.00
C ASN A 18 19.39 -10.09 7.35
N GLU A 19 18.74 -9.57 8.39
CA GLU A 19 18.76 -10.13 9.74
C GLU A 19 18.06 -11.49 9.80
N LEU A 20 16.93 -11.63 9.10
CA LEU A 20 16.23 -12.92 9.01
C LEU A 20 17.07 -13.91 8.19
N ALA A 21 17.64 -13.48 7.05
CA ALA A 21 18.53 -14.33 6.26
C ALA A 21 19.74 -14.83 7.07
N ALA A 22 20.38 -13.94 7.82
CA ALA A 22 21.50 -14.29 8.70
C ALA A 22 21.07 -15.24 9.82
N LEU A 23 19.88 -15.07 10.40
CA LEU A 23 19.32 -15.98 11.39
C LEU A 23 19.10 -17.38 10.81
N GLY A 24 18.53 -17.48 9.61
CA GLY A 24 18.34 -18.75 8.92
C GLY A 24 19.65 -19.52 8.72
N ASN A 25 20.71 -18.83 8.30
CA ASN A 25 22.04 -19.43 8.14
C ASN A 25 22.60 -19.96 9.47
N ARG A 26 22.43 -19.21 10.57
CA ARG A 26 22.87 -19.65 11.91
C ARG A 26 22.10 -20.85 12.42
N LEU A 27 20.78 -20.89 12.17
CA LEU A 27 19.94 -22.03 12.53
C LEU A 27 20.31 -23.28 11.74
N GLN A 28 20.68 -23.16 10.46
CA GLN A 28 21.15 -24.29 9.64
C GLN A 28 22.53 -24.83 10.06
N ALA A 29 23.37 -24.01 10.67
CA ALA A 29 24.68 -24.43 11.16
C ALA A 29 24.64 -25.01 12.58
N LEU A 30 23.47 -25.06 13.22
CA LEU A 30 23.32 -25.48 14.61
C LEU A 30 23.35 -27.01 14.72
N ASP A 31 24.36 -27.56 15.38
CA ASP A 31 24.39 -28.98 15.75
C ASP A 31 23.62 -29.20 17.07
N HIS A 32 22.29 -29.29 16.95
CA HIS A 32 21.40 -29.50 18.09
C HIS A 32 20.18 -30.35 17.70
N PRO A 33 19.68 -31.25 18.57
CA PRO A 33 18.51 -32.10 18.25
C PRO A 33 17.26 -31.31 17.83
N ASP A 34 17.05 -30.14 18.43
CA ASP A 34 15.90 -29.26 18.13
C ASP A 34 16.07 -28.38 16.89
N GLN A 35 17.18 -28.51 16.14
CA GLN A 35 17.45 -27.69 14.98
C GLN A 35 16.28 -27.67 13.99
N GLN A 36 15.72 -28.85 13.69
CA GLN A 36 14.62 -28.97 12.73
C GLN A 36 13.37 -28.23 13.21
N ASN A 37 13.01 -28.35 14.49
CA ASN A 37 11.85 -27.67 15.08
C ASN A 37 12.00 -26.13 15.01
N LEU A 38 13.22 -25.63 15.22
CA LEU A 38 13.55 -24.21 15.11
C LEU A 38 13.49 -23.73 13.66
N LEU A 39 14.01 -24.52 12.71
CA LEU A 39 13.94 -24.21 11.28
C LEU A 39 12.50 -24.14 10.79
N ASP A 40 11.64 -25.08 11.20
CA ASP A 40 10.23 -25.09 10.83
C ASP A 40 9.50 -23.83 11.35
N SER A 41 9.81 -23.43 12.59
CA SER A 41 9.27 -22.20 13.19
C SER A 41 9.78 -20.95 12.47
N TYR A 42 11.07 -20.91 12.13
CA TYR A 42 11.67 -19.84 11.35
C TYR A 42 11.05 -19.72 9.95
N HIS A 43 10.81 -20.82 9.24
CA HIS A 43 10.16 -20.82 7.93
C HIS A 43 8.73 -20.25 7.98
N LYS A 44 7.98 -20.52 9.06
CA LYS A 44 6.67 -19.89 9.30
C LYS A 44 6.81 -18.38 9.47
N VAL A 45 7.76 -17.91 10.29
CA VAL A 45 8.01 -16.47 10.49
C VAL A 45 8.39 -15.77 9.17
N VAL A 46 9.27 -16.37 8.37
CA VAL A 46 9.64 -15.84 7.05
C VAL A 46 8.42 -15.73 6.14
N THR A 47 7.58 -16.76 6.13
CA THR A 47 6.34 -16.77 5.33
C THR A 47 5.40 -15.66 5.75
N TYR A 48 5.14 -15.51 7.06
CA TYR A 48 4.27 -14.44 7.57
C TYR A 48 4.84 -13.05 7.33
N SER A 49 6.15 -12.87 7.45
CA SER A 49 6.82 -11.60 7.17
C SER A 49 6.61 -11.17 5.71
N ARG A 50 6.85 -12.09 4.77
CA ARG A 50 6.60 -11.84 3.33
C ARG A 50 5.13 -11.57 3.04
N GLN A 51 4.22 -12.32 3.66
CA GLN A 51 2.79 -12.12 3.46
C GLN A 51 2.33 -10.76 3.98
N ARG A 52 2.85 -10.30 5.12
CA ARG A 52 2.55 -8.98 5.68
C ARG A 52 2.96 -7.86 4.72
N VAL A 53 4.15 -7.95 4.12
CA VAL A 53 4.60 -6.98 3.11
C VAL A 53 3.64 -6.94 1.92
N LYS A 54 3.17 -8.09 1.41
CA LYS A 54 2.17 -8.15 0.34
C LYS A 54 0.88 -7.44 0.72
N ILE A 55 0.36 -7.70 1.92
CA ILE A 55 -0.88 -7.09 2.41
C ILE A 55 -0.73 -5.58 2.50
N VAL A 56 0.36 -5.09 3.08
CA VAL A 56 0.62 -3.65 3.21
C VAL A 56 0.76 -2.98 1.84
N ASN A 57 1.45 -3.62 0.90
CA ASN A 57 1.58 -3.09 -0.46
C ASN A 57 0.21 -3.01 -1.15
N LEU A 58 -0.58 -4.08 -1.11
CA LEU A 58 -1.94 -4.09 -1.69
C LEU A 58 -2.85 -3.02 -1.07
N MET A 59 -2.83 -2.90 0.26
CA MET A 59 -3.60 -1.85 0.95
C MET A 59 -3.14 -0.45 0.53
N SER A 60 -1.83 -0.24 0.39
CA SER A 60 -1.28 1.04 -0.03
C SER A 60 -1.70 1.40 -1.47
N ASP A 61 -1.69 0.42 -2.37
CA ASP A 61 -2.10 0.61 -3.77
C ASP A 61 -3.60 0.92 -3.85
N THR A 62 -4.44 0.19 -3.12
CA THR A 62 -5.90 0.44 -3.05
C THR A 62 -6.22 1.81 -2.46
N LEU A 63 -5.53 2.24 -1.40
CA LEU A 63 -5.70 3.57 -0.82
C LEU A 63 -5.26 4.67 -1.79
N ALA A 64 -4.18 4.44 -2.55
CA ALA A 64 -3.75 5.38 -3.58
C ALA A 64 -4.78 5.52 -4.70
N GLN A 65 -5.40 4.41 -5.11
CA GLN A 65 -6.49 4.39 -6.08
C GLN A 65 -7.72 5.14 -5.56
N LEU A 66 -8.19 4.82 -4.34
CA LEU A 66 -9.34 5.50 -3.74
C LEU A 66 -9.11 7.02 -3.63
N ARG A 67 -7.89 7.43 -3.27
CA ARG A 67 -7.54 8.85 -3.21
C ARG A 67 -7.60 9.51 -4.58
N LEU A 68 -7.24 8.80 -5.64
CA LEU A 68 -7.37 9.31 -7.01
C LEU A 68 -8.86 9.43 -7.40
N ASP A 69 -9.67 8.43 -7.08
CA ASP A 69 -11.11 8.43 -7.36
C ASP A 69 -11.81 9.61 -6.67
N VAL A 70 -11.47 9.90 -5.41
CA VAL A 70 -11.98 11.08 -4.69
C VAL A 70 -11.58 12.39 -5.36
N LYS A 71 -10.38 12.49 -5.94
CA LYS A 71 -9.97 13.68 -6.68
C LYS A 71 -10.79 13.88 -7.94
N TYR A 72 -11.13 12.81 -8.66
CA TYR A 72 -12.00 12.90 -9.83
C TYR A 72 -13.42 13.35 -9.44
N LEU A 73 -13.99 12.78 -8.38
CA LEU A 73 -15.31 13.20 -7.90
C LEU A 73 -15.36 14.69 -7.51
N LEU A 74 -14.31 15.19 -6.86
CA LEU A 74 -14.23 16.61 -6.51
C LEU A 74 -14.14 17.50 -7.75
N PHE A 75 -13.35 17.11 -8.74
CA PHE A 75 -13.25 17.83 -10.00
C PHE A 75 -14.60 17.85 -10.74
N ASP A 76 -15.27 16.71 -10.86
CA ASP A 76 -16.58 16.62 -11.52
C ASP A 76 -17.61 17.49 -10.80
N LEU A 77 -17.57 17.55 -9.46
CA LEU A 77 -18.43 18.42 -8.66
C LEU A 77 -18.16 19.90 -8.94
N GLU A 78 -16.90 20.32 -9.01
CA GLU A 78 -16.52 21.71 -9.34
C GLU A 78 -17.03 22.10 -10.72
N VAL A 79 -16.87 21.23 -11.72
CA VAL A 79 -17.40 21.45 -13.08
C VAL A 79 -18.92 21.56 -13.06
N THR A 80 -19.60 20.63 -12.39
CA THR A 80 -21.08 20.64 -12.28
C THR A 80 -21.59 21.91 -11.61
N GLN A 81 -20.89 22.40 -10.58
CA GLN A 81 -21.24 23.66 -9.92
C GLN A 81 -21.08 24.85 -10.87
N ALA A 82 -19.99 24.92 -11.62
CA ALA A 82 -19.76 25.99 -12.59
C ALA A 82 -20.80 26.00 -13.72
N GLU A 83 -21.15 24.81 -14.24
CA GLU A 83 -22.20 24.67 -15.26
C GLU A 83 -23.56 25.12 -14.75
N ARG A 84 -23.93 24.71 -13.52
CA ARG A 84 -25.16 25.16 -12.85
C ARG A 84 -25.16 26.68 -12.70
N ASP A 85 -24.07 27.26 -12.23
CA ASP A 85 -24.00 28.70 -11.97
C ASP A 85 -24.11 29.51 -13.28
N SER A 86 -23.51 29.02 -14.36
CA SER A 86 -23.68 29.57 -15.71
C SER A 86 -25.14 29.49 -16.19
N ALA A 87 -25.80 28.35 -15.99
CA ALA A 87 -27.20 28.18 -16.37
C ALA A 87 -28.13 29.11 -15.57
N ILE A 88 -27.89 29.28 -14.27
CA ILE A 88 -28.65 30.22 -13.42
C ILE A 88 -28.45 31.67 -13.90
N ALA A 89 -27.23 32.06 -14.27
CA ALA A 89 -26.96 33.39 -14.78
C ALA A 89 -27.74 33.66 -16.08
N GLN A 90 -27.71 32.72 -17.03
CA GLN A 90 -28.46 32.83 -18.28
C GLN A 90 -29.98 32.95 -18.06
N LEU A 91 -30.53 32.19 -17.11
CA LEU A 91 -31.96 32.29 -16.78
C LEU A 91 -32.34 33.66 -16.20
N LYS A 92 -31.45 34.27 -15.39
CA LYS A 92 -31.67 35.62 -14.86
C LYS A 92 -31.64 36.69 -15.93
N GLU A 93 -30.87 36.52 -17.00
CA GLU A 93 -30.83 37.46 -18.13
C GLU A 93 -32.08 37.39 -19.02
N LEU A 94 -32.79 36.26 -18.98
CA LEU A 94 -34.02 36.04 -19.75
C LEU A 94 -35.30 36.48 -19.02
N GLN A 95 -35.20 36.88 -17.74
CA GLN A 95 -36.29 37.38 -16.90
C GLN A 95 -36.26 38.91 -16.77
#